data_AF-A0A2D9VFQ0-F1
#
_entry.id   AF-A0A2D9VFQ0-F1
#
_cell.length_a   1.000
_cell.length_b   1.000
_cell.length_c   1.000
_cell.angle_alpha   90.00
_cell.angle_beta   90.00
_cell.angle_gamma   90.00
#
_symmetry.space_group_name_H-M   'P 1'
#
loop_
_entity.id
_entity.type
_entity.pdbx_description
1 polymer ?
#
loop_
_entity_poly.entity_id
_entity_poly.type
_entity_poly.pdbx_seq_one_letter_code
_entity_poly.pdbx_strand_id
1 'polypeptide(L)'
;MSNHENHITPLSTYLIVFSGLILCTVLTLLTARPDLFYLDASFFDLGSFNIVLAMLIASFKASLVLMFFMHLYYDNKLNLALILGSVVFVGIFIAVTMLDVNRREVIYDIRGKLVNPDAKIYEKIDNSSSGH
;
A
#
# COMPACT_ATOMS: atom_id res chain seq x y z
N MET A 1 46.25 -15.68 20.66
CA MET A 1 45.71 -15.34 19.32
C MET A 1 44.26 -15.75 19.32
N SER A 2 43.34 -14.79 19.55
CA SER A 2 41.90 -15.04 19.56
C SER A 2 41.41 -15.26 18.14
N ASN A 3 40.92 -16.47 17.84
CA ASN A 3 40.22 -16.76 16.60
C ASN A 3 38.92 -15.93 16.58
N HIS A 4 38.91 -14.87 15.79
CA HIS A 4 37.69 -14.15 15.43
C HIS A 4 36.97 -14.99 14.38
N GLU A 5 36.14 -15.93 14.84
CA GLU A 5 35.15 -16.57 13.98
C GLU A 5 34.14 -15.49 13.55
N ASN A 6 34.35 -14.99 12.34
CA ASN A 6 33.39 -14.12 11.67
C ASN A 6 32.11 -14.92 11.51
N HIS A 7 31.12 -14.69 12.38
CA HIS A 7 29.77 -15.24 12.27
C HIS A 7 29.04 -14.54 11.12
N ILE A 8 29.51 -14.78 9.89
CA ILE A 8 28.85 -14.39 8.66
C ILE A 8 27.67 -15.32 8.49
N THR A 9 26.45 -14.79 8.61
CA THR A 9 25.22 -15.49 8.25
C THR A 9 25.39 -16.12 6.87
N PRO A 10 25.10 -17.42 6.70
CA PRO A 10 25.39 -18.10 5.45
C PRO A 10 24.61 -17.45 4.30
N LEU A 11 25.32 -17.13 3.21
CA LEU A 11 24.71 -16.55 1.99
C LEU A 11 23.55 -17.38 1.45
N SER A 12 23.51 -18.67 1.78
CA SER A 12 22.43 -19.59 1.43
C SER A 12 21.06 -19.12 1.94
N THR A 13 20.96 -18.52 3.14
CA THR A 13 19.68 -18.00 3.67
C THR A 13 19.15 -16.87 2.80
N TYR A 14 20.02 -15.93 2.39
CA TYR A 14 19.63 -14.83 1.50
C TYR A 14 19.22 -15.34 0.12
N LEU A 15 19.91 -16.34 -0.43
CA LEU A 15 19.57 -16.93 -1.73
C LEU A 15 18.23 -17.68 -1.72
N ILE A 16 17.89 -18.37 -0.63
CA ILE A 16 16.59 -19.04 -0.46
C ILE A 16 15.46 -18.01 -0.40
N VAL A 17 15.64 -16.92 0.37
CA VAL A 17 14.62 -15.87 0.45
C VAL A 17 14.51 -15.16 -0.90
N PHE A 18 15.63 -14.88 -1.56
CA PHE A 18 15.66 -14.28 -2.90
C PHE A 18 14.88 -15.10 -3.93
N SER A 19 15.08 -16.42 -3.97
CA SER A 19 14.31 -17.29 -4.87
C SER A 19 12.81 -17.27 -4.54
N GLY A 20 12.45 -17.26 -3.26
CA GLY A 20 11.06 -17.08 -2.80
C GLY A 20 10.44 -15.75 -3.24
N LEU A 21 11.21 -14.65 -3.21
CA LEU A 21 10.75 -13.34 -3.68
C LEU A 21 10.54 -13.29 -5.19
N ILE A 22 11.41 -13.94 -5.96
CA ILE A 22 11.23 -14.10 -7.41
C ILE A 22 9.96 -14.92 -7.68
N LEU A 23 9.76 -16.02 -6.98
CA LEU A 23 8.55 -16.85 -7.11
C LEU A 23 7.28 -16.06 -6.81
N CYS A 24 7.23 -15.28 -5.72
CA CYS A 24 6.09 -14.41 -5.41
C CYS A 24 5.85 -13.35 -6.49
N THR A 25 6.92 -12.85 -7.11
CA THR A 25 6.82 -11.84 -8.19
C THR A 25 6.24 -12.48 -9.46
N VAL A 26 6.67 -13.70 -9.80
CA VAL A 26 6.12 -14.48 -10.91
C VAL A 26 4.65 -14.81 -10.65
N LEU A 27 4.30 -15.24 -9.44
CA LEU A 27 2.91 -15.47 -9.01
C LEU A 27 2.04 -14.21 -9.17
N THR A 28 2.56 -13.05 -8.79
CA THR A 28 1.83 -11.78 -8.96
C THR A 28 1.63 -11.44 -10.43
N LEU A 29 2.66 -11.66 -11.28
CA LEU A 29 2.56 -11.47 -12.73
C LEU A 29 1.53 -12.41 -13.36
N LEU A 30 1.50 -13.67 -12.94
CA LEU A 30 0.51 -14.65 -13.39
C LEU A 30 -0.92 -14.21 -13.04
N THR A 31 -1.15 -13.68 -11.83
CA THR A 31 -2.47 -13.17 -11.41
C THR A 31 -2.83 -11.85 -12.12
N ALA A 32 -1.88 -10.94 -12.31
CA ALA A 32 -2.15 -9.61 -12.85
C ALA A 32 -2.13 -9.52 -14.38
N ARG A 33 -1.37 -10.40 -15.03
CA ARG A 33 -1.13 -10.44 -16.49
C ARG A 33 -1.03 -11.91 -16.93
N PRO A 34 -2.14 -12.68 -16.84
CA PRO A 34 -2.12 -14.10 -17.21
C PRO A 34 -1.67 -14.34 -18.65
N ASP A 35 -1.98 -13.40 -19.55
CA ASP A 35 -1.67 -13.46 -20.98
C ASP A 35 -0.17 -13.49 -21.29
N LEU A 36 0.68 -12.98 -20.39
CA LEU A 36 2.12 -12.82 -20.66
C LEU A 36 2.90 -14.14 -20.59
N PHE A 37 2.40 -15.15 -19.87
CA PHE A 37 3.14 -16.38 -19.59
C PHE A 37 2.62 -17.60 -20.37
N TYR A 38 1.72 -17.41 -21.35
CA TYR A 38 1.11 -18.50 -22.14
C TYR A 38 0.58 -19.67 -21.30
N LEU A 39 0.13 -19.37 -20.09
CA LEU A 39 -0.50 -20.32 -19.20
C LEU A 39 -1.97 -19.93 -19.18
N ASP A 40 -2.83 -20.78 -19.75
CA ASP A 40 -4.27 -20.54 -19.83
C ASP A 40 -4.84 -20.32 -18.42
N ALA A 41 -4.88 -19.07 -17.98
CA ALA A 41 -5.47 -18.66 -16.71
C ALA A 41 -6.97 -18.38 -16.88
N SER A 42 -7.64 -19.13 -17.76
CA SER A 42 -9.10 -19.12 -17.94
C SER A 42 -9.86 -19.44 -16.65
N PHE A 43 -9.16 -19.87 -15.59
CA PHE A 43 -9.71 -20.06 -14.24
C PHE A 43 -9.74 -18.77 -13.38
N PHE A 44 -9.09 -17.70 -13.81
CA PHE A 44 -8.83 -16.50 -13.01
C PHE A 44 -9.55 -15.23 -13.50
N ASP A 45 -10.60 -15.36 -14.32
CA ASP A 45 -11.51 -14.25 -14.57
C ASP A 45 -12.50 -14.07 -13.40
N LEU A 46 -11.96 -13.88 -12.19
CA LEU A 46 -12.73 -13.56 -11.01
C LEU A 46 -12.89 -12.03 -10.82
N GLY A 47 -12.74 -11.26 -11.92
CA GLY A 47 -12.90 -9.80 -11.93
C GLY A 47 -12.18 -9.10 -10.78
N SER A 48 -12.96 -8.61 -9.80
CA SER A 48 -12.45 -7.89 -8.62
C SER A 48 -11.63 -8.74 -7.66
N PHE A 49 -11.76 -10.07 -7.65
CA PHE A 49 -11.02 -10.93 -6.72
C PHE A 49 -9.52 -10.99 -7.02
N ASN A 50 -9.12 -10.71 -8.26
CA ASN A 50 -7.71 -10.71 -8.68
C ASN A 50 -6.91 -9.67 -7.90
N ILE A 51 -7.51 -8.52 -7.58
CA ILE A 51 -6.84 -7.47 -6.80
C ILE A 51 -6.61 -7.93 -5.36
N VAL A 52 -7.57 -8.64 -4.77
CA VAL A 52 -7.48 -9.14 -3.39
C VAL A 52 -6.36 -10.17 -3.30
N LEU A 53 -6.29 -11.09 -4.26
CA LEU A 53 -5.23 -12.08 -4.30
C LEU A 53 -3.85 -11.44 -4.54
N ALA A 54 -3.75 -10.47 -5.46
CA ALA A 54 -2.51 -9.73 -5.70
C ALA A 54 -2.02 -9.00 -4.44
N MET A 55 -2.94 -8.37 -3.70
CA MET A 55 -2.62 -7.69 -2.43
C MET A 55 -2.16 -8.66 -1.34
N LEU A 56 -2.73 -9.87 -1.28
CA LEU A 56 -2.32 -10.92 -0.35
C LEU A 56 -0.90 -11.41 -0.66
N ILE A 57 -0.62 -11.72 -1.93
CA ILE A 57 0.73 -12.13 -2.37
C ILE A 57 1.74 -11.01 -2.10
N ALA A 58 1.40 -9.76 -2.40
CA ALA A 58 2.25 -8.60 -2.13
C ALA A 58 2.54 -8.45 -0.62
N SER A 59 1.55 -8.64 0.24
CA SER A 59 1.69 -8.58 1.70
C SER A 59 2.60 -9.70 2.23
N PHE A 60 2.47 -10.90 1.69
CA PHE A 60 3.34 -12.03 2.03
C PHE A 60 4.79 -11.77 1.61
N LYS A 61 5.01 -11.27 0.39
CA LYS A 61 6.33 -10.86 -0.11
C LYS A 61 6.97 -9.80 0.80
N ALA A 62 6.21 -8.77 1.18
CA ALA A 62 6.68 -7.73 2.09
C ALA A 62 7.07 -8.31 3.46
N SER A 63 6.29 -9.25 4.00
CA SER A 63 6.59 -9.93 5.27
C SER A 63 7.90 -10.71 5.21
N LEU A 64 8.17 -11.43 4.11
CA LEU A 64 9.47 -12.10 3.89
C LEU A 64 10.63 -11.11 3.87
N VAL A 65 10.47 -9.97 3.19
CA VAL A 65 11.50 -8.93 3.14
C VAL A 65 11.78 -8.36 4.54
N LEU A 66 10.74 -8.03 5.30
CA LEU A 66 10.88 -7.51 6.66
C LEU A 66 11.60 -8.53 7.57
N MET A 67 11.17 -9.79 7.54
CA MET A 67 11.66 -10.82 8.45
C MET A 67 13.14 -11.17 8.20
N PHE A 68 13.55 -11.27 6.93
CA PHE A 68 14.88 -11.77 6.55
C PHE A 68 15.86 -10.67 6.12
N PHE A 69 15.47 -9.75 5.22
CA PHE A 69 16.38 -8.72 4.71
C PHE A 69 16.56 -7.56 5.68
N MET A 70 15.51 -7.21 6.42
CA MET A 70 15.60 -6.23 7.49
C MET A 70 16.16 -6.82 8.79
N HIS A 71 16.54 -8.11 8.75
CA HIS A 71 17.05 -8.89 9.88
C HIS A 71 16.12 -8.91 11.10
N LEU A 72 14.83 -8.57 10.94
CA LEU A 72 13.87 -8.42 12.03
C LEU A 72 13.73 -9.69 12.88
N TYR A 73 13.91 -10.86 12.27
CA TYR A 73 13.90 -12.15 12.96
C TYR A 73 15.14 -12.40 13.82
N TYR A 74 16.30 -11.88 13.40
CA TYR A 74 17.60 -12.09 14.06
C TYR A 74 18.03 -10.91 14.94
N ASP A 75 17.38 -9.76 14.79
CA ASP A 75 17.68 -8.51 15.49
C ASP A 75 16.84 -8.35 16.78
N ASN A 76 17.07 -7.27 17.52
CA ASN A 76 16.41 -6.97 18.77
C ASN A 76 14.87 -6.89 18.62
N LYS A 77 14.17 -7.44 19.61
CA LYS A 77 12.69 -7.43 19.71
C LYS A 77 12.08 -6.02 19.68
N LEU A 78 12.88 -4.99 19.99
CA LEU A 78 12.49 -3.58 19.87
C LEU A 78 12.25 -3.16 18.41
N ASN A 79 13.09 -3.60 17.47
CA ASN A 79 12.91 -3.29 16.05
C ASN A 79 11.63 -3.93 15.50
N LEU A 80 11.33 -5.16 15.95
CA LEU A 80 10.08 -5.84 15.63
C LEU A 80 8.86 -5.06 16.13
N ALA A 81 8.89 -4.60 17.38
CA ALA A 81 7.79 -3.81 17.95
C ALA A 81 7.61 -2.46 17.22
N LEU A 82 8.69 -1.78 16.85
CA LEU A 82 8.64 -0.51 16.11
C LEU A 82 8.09 -0.67 14.70
N ILE A 83 8.52 -1.70 13.96
CA ILE A 83 8.02 -2.00 12.62
C ILE A 83 6.54 -2.41 12.66
N LEU A 84 6.17 -3.29 13.60
CA LEU A 84 4.78 -3.70 13.72
C LEU A 84 3.89 -2.52 14.12
N GLY A 85 4.36 -1.67 15.04
CA GLY A 85 3.70 -0.43 15.43
C GLY A 85 3.54 0.54 14.25
N SER A 86 4.57 0.70 13.40
CA SER A 86 4.49 1.58 12.24
C SER A 86 3.52 1.07 11.17
N VAL A 87 3.48 -0.24 10.91
CA VAL A 87 2.52 -0.86 9.98
C VAL A 87 1.08 -0.68 10.47
N VAL A 88 0.83 -0.91 11.76
CA VAL A 88 -0.50 -0.69 12.38
C VAL A 88 -0.90 0.78 12.30
N PHE A 89 0.02 1.69 12.63
CA PHE A 89 -0.21 3.12 12.55
C PHE A 89 -0.56 3.58 11.13
N VAL A 90 0.20 3.13 10.12
CA VAL A 90 -0.10 3.41 8.70
C VAL A 90 -1.45 2.82 8.30
N GLY A 91 -1.77 1.59 8.72
CA GLY A 91 -3.07 0.97 8.44
C GLY A 91 -4.24 1.78 8.99
N ILE A 92 -4.13 2.26 10.24
CA ILE A 92 -5.13 3.14 10.87
C ILE A 92 -5.20 4.48 10.13
N PHE A 93 -4.06 5.08 9.80
CA PHE A 93 -4.00 6.36 9.09
C PHE A 93 -4.69 6.28 7.72
N ILE A 94 -4.45 5.21 6.95
CA ILE A 94 -5.11 4.96 5.67
C ILE A 94 -6.62 4.77 5.88
N ALA A 95 -7.03 3.98 6.87
CA ALA A 95 -8.45 3.74 7.15
C ALA A 95 -9.19 5.04 7.50
N VAL A 96 -8.62 5.87 8.39
CA VAL A 96 -9.19 7.17 8.75
C VAL A 96 -9.23 8.11 7.55
N THR A 97 -8.17 8.15 6.74
CA THR A 97 -8.12 8.97 5.53
C THR A 97 -9.19 8.55 4.51
N MET A 98 -9.39 7.24 4.31
CA MET A 98 -10.45 6.72 3.45
C MET A 98 -11.85 7.11 3.96
N LEU A 99 -12.09 7.00 5.27
CA LEU A 99 -13.34 7.46 5.88
C LEU A 99 -13.56 8.97 5.65
N ASP A 100 -12.53 9.78 5.85
CA ASP A 100 -12.57 11.22 5.65
C ASP A 100 -12.86 11.62 4.19
N VAL A 101 -12.18 11.00 3.21
CA VAL A 101 -12.46 11.20 1.78
C VAL A 101 -13.90 10.84 1.43
N ASN A 102 -14.38 9.68 1.90
CA ASN A 102 -15.74 9.21 1.61
C ASN A 102 -16.82 10.14 2.21
N ARG A 103 -16.53 10.80 3.34
CA ARG A 103 -17.45 11.77 3.95
C ARG A 103 -17.41 13.13 3.28
N ARG A 104 -16.30 13.53 2.65
CA ARG A 104 -16.20 14.80 1.90
C ARG A 104 -17.13 14.86 0.70
N GLU A 105 -17.29 13.76 -0.04
CA GLU A 105 -18.20 13.70 -1.19
C GLU A 105 -19.63 14.11 -0.81
N VAL A 106 -20.13 13.57 0.31
CA VAL A 106 -21.44 13.91 0.86
C VAL A 106 -21.55 15.40 1.22
N ILE A 107 -20.51 15.98 1.83
CA ILE A 107 -20.51 17.39 2.23
C ILE A 107 -20.51 18.32 0.99
N TYR A 108 -19.79 17.97 -0.07
CA TYR A 108 -19.77 18.79 -1.28
C TYR A 108 -21.10 18.81 -2.03
N ASP A 109 -21.86 17.70 -2.05
CA ASP A 109 -23.24 17.69 -2.59
C ASP A 109 -24.16 18.65 -1.81
N ILE A 110 -24.06 18.65 -0.48
CA ILE A 110 -24.82 19.57 0.37
C ILE A 110 -24.37 21.03 0.15
N ARG A 111 -23.07 21.31 0.07
CA ARG A 111 -22.56 22.67 -0.20
C ARG A 111 -22.99 23.18 -1.57
N GLY A 112 -22.98 22.32 -2.59
CA GLY A 112 -23.44 22.66 -3.94
C GLY A 112 -24.92 23.06 -3.97
N LYS A 113 -25.75 22.43 -3.12
CA LYS A 113 -27.17 22.78 -2.96
C LYS A 113 -27.41 24.02 -2.09
N LEU A 114 -26.47 24.38 -1.23
CA LEU A 114 -26.57 25.54 -0.31
C LEU A 114 -25.90 26.81 -0.86
N VAL A 115 -25.04 26.70 -1.88
CA VAL A 115 -24.53 27.86 -2.62
C VAL A 115 -25.67 28.38 -3.48
N ASN A 116 -26.34 29.42 -2.98
CA ASN A 116 -27.33 30.16 -3.75
C ASN A 116 -26.58 31.08 -4.74
N PRO A 117 -26.66 30.82 -6.06
CA PRO A 117 -25.99 31.65 -7.07
C PRO A 117 -26.50 33.10 -7.07
N ASP A 118 -27.71 33.34 -6.57
CA ASP A 118 -28.33 34.68 -6.49
C ASP A 118 -28.05 35.41 -5.17
N ALA A 119 -27.04 34.98 -4.40
CA ALA A 119 -26.67 35.69 -3.18
C ALA A 119 -26.03 37.06 -3.51
N LYS A 120 -26.56 38.14 -2.92
CA LYS A 120 -26.06 39.53 -3.04
C LYS A 120 -24.56 39.73 -2.76
N ILE A 121 -23.91 38.74 -2.13
CA ILE A 121 -22.48 38.75 -1.87
C ILE A 121 -21.68 38.66 -3.17
N TYR A 122 -22.15 37.89 -4.16
CA TYR A 122 -21.52 37.78 -5.48
C TYR A 122 -21.68 39.06 -6.30
N GLU A 123 -22.88 39.64 -6.29
CA GLU A 123 -23.20 40.92 -6.93
C GLU A 123 -22.30 42.06 -6.40
N LYS A 124 -22.02 42.07 -5.09
CA LYS A 124 -21.15 43.08 -4.48
C LYS A 124 -19.66 42.90 -4.86
N ILE A 125 -19.20 41.66 -5.02
CA ILE A 125 -17.81 41.37 -5.43
C ILE A 125 -17.58 41.75 -6.90
N ASP A 126 -18.53 41.44 -7.77
CA ASP A 126 -18.46 41.75 -9.21
C ASP A 126 -18.48 43.26 -9.46
N ASN A 127 -19.38 43.99 -8.80
CA ASN A 127 -19.45 45.46 -8.88
C ASN A 127 -18.24 46.18 -8.25
N SER A 128 -17.59 45.58 -7.24
CA SER A 128 -16.38 46.15 -6.65
C SER A 128 -15.13 45.92 -7.51
N SER A 129 -15.14 44.90 -8.38
CA SER A 129 -14.00 44.55 -9.24
C SER A 129 -14.07 45.21 -10.62
N SER A 130 -15.25 45.66 -11.05
CA SER A 130 -15.50 46.39 -12.30
C SER A 130 -15.43 47.91 -12.15
N GLY A 131 -15.34 48.41 -10.91
CA GLY A 131 -15.19 49.84 -10.58
C GLY A 131 -13.74 50.34 -10.44
N HIS A 132 -12.75 49.54 -10.86
CA HIS A 132 -11.33 49.90 -10.94
C HIS A 132 -10.83 49.88 -12.39
#